data_AF-A0A7Y3CPI5-F1
#
_entry.id   AF-A0A7Y3CPI5-F1
#
_cell.length_a   1.000
_cell.length_b   1.000
_cell.length_c   1.000
_cell.angle_alpha   90.00
_cell.angle_beta   90.00
_cell.angle_gamma   90.00
#
_symmetry.space_group_name_H-M   'P 1'
#
loop_
_entity.id
_entity.type
_entity.pdbx_description
1 polymer ?
#
loop_
_entity_poly.entity_id
_entity_poly.type
_entity_poly.pdbx_seq_one_letter_code
_entity_poly.pdbx_strand_id
1 'polypeptide(L)'
;MSKIAAIPTETIANVAVQDKSPRQVGNQFRRLLNSGYRLRADGQEKPDPARLLRIGYTPKYEIELFGTRFFLCNQRDAEGLKVMPGYVLPATTIQRAKPTIYARVFYKDSSLAWRSATHYINTPEMGWIGKGAVRLQVKRGARDWYSAEETTDLPFELQAALDDASHRGRLRQNDNRILSLVLRNAPSGRIWPYKDFEAPRERAMKSRVNRINNNRSIAWFADDDDPGSLQIEPGFEPDFGAVIDVSTSRSSMYGGEIRKYRIASSNRRIQYLFVAGPRQVWLVNPQAFTVELSSYGLRTVDVVADEDLCIPGYEFFDNAGTGELDDQIPPGFAGPVCPVDPDRADASPWNERLPVVRSFRRFFDPHAT
;
A
#
# COMPACT_ATOMS: atom_id res chain seq x y z
N MET A 1 -28.94 9.79 -16.64
CA MET A 1 -27.64 9.40 -16.05
C MET A 1 -27.61 7.89 -15.92
N SER A 2 -26.64 7.19 -16.53
CA SER A 2 -26.54 5.72 -16.36
C SER A 2 -26.27 5.39 -14.89
N LYS A 3 -27.03 4.46 -14.31
CA LYS A 3 -26.78 3.96 -12.94
C LYS A 3 -25.39 3.33 -12.91
N ILE A 4 -24.53 3.80 -12.00
CA ILE A 4 -23.22 3.17 -11.74
C ILE A 4 -23.50 1.84 -11.05
N ALA A 5 -23.09 0.73 -11.69
CA ALA A 5 -23.32 -0.62 -11.18
C ALA A 5 -22.55 -0.87 -9.88
N ALA A 6 -23.01 -1.87 -9.11
CA ALA A 6 -22.28 -2.39 -7.97
C ALA A 6 -20.98 -3.06 -8.44
N ILE A 7 -19.87 -2.75 -7.79
CA ILE A 7 -18.59 -3.41 -8.05
C ILE A 7 -18.63 -4.80 -7.40
N PRO A 8 -18.33 -5.89 -8.13
CA PRO A 8 -18.30 -7.22 -7.55
C PRO A 8 -17.28 -7.33 -6.41
N THR A 9 -17.57 -8.22 -5.46
CA THR A 9 -16.66 -8.56 -4.37
C THR A 9 -16.20 -10.01 -4.51
N GLU A 10 -14.95 -10.28 -4.16
CA GLU A 10 -14.39 -11.63 -4.20
C GLU A 10 -13.41 -11.81 -3.03
N THR A 11 -13.41 -13.01 -2.43
CA THR A 11 -12.44 -13.41 -1.42
C THR A 11 -11.62 -14.56 -1.98
N ILE A 12 -10.37 -14.29 -2.34
CA ILE A 12 -9.37 -15.32 -2.67
C ILE A 12 -8.33 -15.37 -1.57
N ALA A 13 -7.58 -16.46 -1.41
CA ALA A 13 -6.56 -16.57 -0.35
C ALA A 13 -5.31 -15.73 -0.66
N ASN A 14 -4.64 -15.98 -1.77
CA ASN A 14 -3.55 -15.14 -2.27
C ASN A 14 -3.38 -15.39 -3.76
N VAL A 15 -2.49 -14.63 -4.38
CA VAL A 15 -1.97 -14.96 -5.72
C VAL A 15 -0.48 -15.22 -5.63
N ALA A 16 0.08 -15.86 -6.66
CA ALA A 16 1.49 -16.19 -6.73
C ALA A 16 2.16 -15.51 -7.93
N VAL A 17 3.50 -15.40 -7.87
CA VAL A 17 4.30 -15.12 -9.07
C VAL A 17 4.16 -16.28 -10.03
N GLN A 18 3.76 -15.98 -11.27
CA GLN A 18 3.59 -16.97 -12.33
C GLN A 18 4.88 -17.77 -12.55
N ASP A 19 4.75 -19.09 -12.76
CA ASP A 19 5.89 -19.98 -13.03
C ASP A 19 6.40 -19.81 -14.47
N LYS A 20 7.06 -18.67 -14.70
CA LYS A 20 7.67 -18.30 -15.97
C LYS A 20 9.08 -17.81 -15.72
N SER A 21 10.00 -18.23 -16.59
CA SER A 21 11.34 -17.65 -16.60
C SER A 21 11.28 -16.14 -16.92
N PRO A 22 12.24 -15.34 -16.44
CA PRO A 22 12.30 -13.92 -16.78
C PRO A 22 12.34 -13.63 -18.29
N ARG A 23 12.90 -14.56 -19.09
CA ARG A 23 12.90 -14.47 -20.54
C ARG A 23 11.50 -14.64 -21.13
N GLN A 24 10.72 -15.59 -20.62
CA GLN A 24 9.33 -15.80 -21.06
C GLN A 24 8.47 -14.57 -20.72
N VAL A 25 8.57 -14.03 -19.51
CA VAL A 25 7.84 -12.82 -19.10
C VAL A 25 8.22 -11.63 -19.98
N GLY A 26 9.51 -11.37 -20.17
CA GLY A 26 9.97 -10.27 -21.03
C GLY A 26 9.52 -10.42 -22.50
N ASN A 27 9.52 -11.64 -23.04
CA ASN A 27 9.04 -11.92 -24.39
C ASN A 27 7.52 -11.73 -24.52
N GLN A 28 6.76 -12.20 -23.53
CA GLN A 28 5.31 -12.00 -23.48
C GLN A 28 4.96 -10.51 -23.43
N PHE A 29 5.67 -9.72 -22.63
CA PHE A 29 5.48 -8.28 -22.56
C PHE A 29 5.74 -7.60 -23.91
N ARG A 30 6.86 -7.94 -24.58
CA ARG A 30 7.16 -7.42 -25.92
C ARG A 30 6.12 -7.83 -26.96
N ARG A 31 5.59 -9.06 -26.89
CA ARG A 31 4.50 -9.49 -27.77
C ARG A 31 3.27 -8.61 -27.61
N LEU A 32 2.88 -8.26 -26.38
CA LEU A 32 1.76 -7.34 -26.15
C LEU A 32 1.99 -6.00 -26.85
N LEU A 33 3.18 -5.42 -26.70
CA LEU A 33 3.52 -4.15 -27.36
C LEU A 33 3.48 -4.27 -28.89
N ASN A 34 4.05 -5.35 -29.44
CA ASN A 34 4.04 -5.62 -30.88
C ASN A 34 2.61 -5.87 -31.42
N SER A 35 1.70 -6.36 -30.58
CA SER A 35 0.27 -6.52 -30.89
C SER A 35 -0.54 -5.22 -30.74
N GLY A 36 0.10 -4.07 -30.51
CA GLY A 36 -0.54 -2.76 -30.53
C GLY A 36 -0.95 -2.22 -29.15
N TYR A 37 -0.53 -2.86 -28.05
CA TYR A 37 -0.73 -2.32 -26.70
C TYR A 37 0.11 -1.05 -26.54
N ARG A 38 -0.48 -0.01 -25.94
CA ARG A 38 0.20 1.26 -25.68
C ARG A 38 0.86 1.23 -24.31
N LEU A 39 2.17 1.43 -24.26
CA LEU A 39 2.87 1.67 -23.01
C LEU A 39 2.78 3.15 -22.62
N ARG A 40 2.56 3.45 -21.34
CA ARG A 40 2.56 4.81 -20.79
C ARG A 40 3.47 4.88 -19.58
N ALA A 41 4.25 5.95 -19.50
CA ALA A 41 4.95 6.39 -18.29
C ALA A 41 4.52 7.83 -18.00
N ASP A 42 4.66 8.26 -16.74
CA ASP A 42 4.22 9.58 -16.30
C ASP A 42 5.39 10.54 -16.03
N GLY A 43 6.60 10.00 -15.84
CA GLY A 43 7.84 10.75 -15.64
C GLY A 43 8.56 11.14 -16.93
N GLN A 44 9.89 11.24 -16.85
CA GLN A 44 10.76 11.67 -17.95
C GLN A 44 10.64 10.81 -19.20
N GLU A 45 10.31 9.52 -19.06
CA GLU A 45 10.14 8.61 -20.19
C GLU A 45 8.73 8.66 -20.81
N LYS A 46 7.88 9.62 -20.42
CA LYS A 46 6.58 9.84 -21.05
C LYS A 46 6.64 9.99 -22.60
N PRO A 47 7.64 10.67 -23.21
CA PRO A 47 7.74 10.79 -24.67
C PRO A 47 8.13 9.49 -25.39
N ASP A 48 8.90 8.60 -24.75
CA ASP A 48 9.33 7.30 -25.30
C ASP A 48 9.38 6.22 -24.19
N PRO A 49 8.23 5.74 -23.71
CA PRO A 49 8.20 4.83 -22.56
C PRO A 49 8.80 3.45 -22.88
N ALA A 50 8.97 3.11 -24.15
CA ALA A 50 9.65 1.88 -24.57
C ALA A 50 11.16 1.91 -24.26
N ARG A 51 11.75 3.11 -24.07
CA ARG A 51 13.14 3.27 -23.63
C ARG A 51 13.40 2.59 -22.28
N LEU A 52 12.42 2.57 -21.38
CA LEU A 52 12.51 1.85 -20.10
C LEU A 52 12.96 0.39 -20.29
N LEU A 53 12.44 -0.29 -21.31
CA LEU A 53 12.80 -1.67 -21.60
C LEU A 53 14.25 -1.81 -22.07
N ARG A 54 14.75 -0.83 -22.84
CA ARG A 54 16.10 -0.80 -23.41
C ARG A 54 17.16 -0.49 -22.35
N ILE A 55 16.81 0.31 -21.33
CA ILE A 55 17.72 0.72 -20.26
C ILE A 55 17.66 -0.18 -19.00
N GLY A 56 17.00 -1.34 -19.09
CA GLY A 56 17.10 -2.39 -18.08
C GLY A 56 15.84 -2.67 -17.26
N TYR A 57 14.73 -1.94 -17.48
CA TYR A 57 13.45 -2.22 -16.83
C TYR A 57 12.59 -3.21 -17.63
N THR A 58 13.21 -4.24 -18.20
CA THR A 58 12.45 -5.34 -18.80
C THR A 58 11.82 -6.20 -17.69
N PRO A 59 10.51 -6.48 -17.73
CA PRO A 59 9.87 -7.32 -16.72
C PRO A 59 10.48 -8.71 -16.58
N LYS A 60 10.47 -9.21 -15.35
CA LYS A 60 11.04 -10.49 -14.91
C LYS A 60 10.01 -11.40 -14.27
N TYR A 61 8.97 -10.82 -13.67
CA TYR A 61 7.92 -11.55 -12.97
C TYR A 61 6.54 -11.11 -13.48
N GLU A 62 5.55 -12.00 -13.40
CA GLU A 62 4.16 -11.70 -13.72
C GLU A 62 3.29 -12.16 -12.54
N ILE A 63 2.32 -11.32 -12.16
CA ILE A 63 1.25 -11.66 -11.21
C ILE A 63 -0.07 -11.26 -11.87
N GLU A 64 -1.13 -12.02 -11.62
CA GLU A 64 -2.48 -11.70 -12.08
C GLU A 64 -3.44 -11.67 -10.91
N LEU A 65 -4.29 -10.64 -10.85
CA LEU A 65 -5.32 -10.47 -9.84
C LEU A 65 -6.55 -9.80 -10.46
N PHE A 66 -7.72 -10.43 -10.34
CA PHE A 66 -9.00 -9.92 -10.87
C PHE A 66 -8.91 -9.50 -12.36
N GLY A 67 -8.18 -10.27 -13.16
CA GLY A 67 -7.89 -9.99 -14.57
C GLY A 67 -6.92 -8.82 -14.84
N THR A 68 -6.45 -8.13 -13.80
CA THR A 68 -5.37 -7.14 -13.90
C THR A 68 -4.03 -7.86 -13.84
N ARG A 69 -3.15 -7.55 -14.80
CA ARG A 69 -1.84 -8.17 -14.92
C ARG A 69 -0.75 -7.20 -14.49
N PHE A 70 0.12 -7.66 -13.61
CA PHE A 70 1.26 -6.94 -13.07
C PHE A 70 2.53 -7.57 -13.62
N PHE A 71 3.31 -6.81 -14.39
CA PHE A 71 4.62 -7.23 -14.86
C PHE A 71 5.69 -6.49 -14.06
N LEU A 72 6.50 -7.22 -13.29
CA LEU A 72 7.41 -6.63 -12.32
C LEU A 72 8.85 -6.77 -12.78
N CYS A 73 9.65 -5.73 -12.54
CA CYS A 73 11.11 -5.81 -12.66
C CYS A 73 11.71 -6.30 -11.34
N ASN A 74 13.05 -6.42 -11.29
CA ASN A 74 13.75 -6.63 -10.02
C ASN A 74 13.59 -5.42 -9.11
N GLN A 75 13.55 -5.67 -7.79
CA GLN A 75 13.64 -4.63 -6.78
C GLN A 75 14.95 -3.83 -6.92
N ARG A 76 14.87 -2.53 -6.67
CA ARG A 76 15.94 -1.53 -6.62
C ARG A 76 15.89 -0.80 -5.29
N ASP A 77 17.00 -0.15 -4.95
CA ASP A 77 17.03 0.85 -3.89
C ASP A 77 17.08 2.24 -4.56
N ALA A 78 16.24 3.16 -4.13
CA ALA A 78 16.18 4.52 -4.67
C ALA A 78 15.76 5.51 -3.58
N GLU A 79 16.58 6.53 -3.31
CA GLU A 79 16.30 7.58 -2.31
C GLU A 79 15.92 6.99 -0.93
N GLY A 80 16.67 5.99 -0.46
CA GLY A 80 16.41 5.31 0.82
C GLY A 80 15.23 4.32 0.81
N LEU A 81 14.49 4.23 -0.29
CA LEU A 81 13.32 3.35 -0.42
C LEU A 81 13.63 2.09 -1.21
N LYS A 82 12.97 1.00 -0.81
CA LYS A 82 12.91 -0.23 -1.60
C LYS A 82 11.80 -0.08 -2.63
N VAL A 83 12.18 -0.07 -3.91
CA VAL A 83 11.25 0.15 -5.01
C VAL A 83 11.27 -0.99 -6.02
N MET A 84 10.13 -1.31 -6.58
CA MET A 84 9.95 -2.32 -7.61
C MET A 84 9.23 -1.66 -8.80
N PRO A 85 9.97 -1.23 -9.84
CA PRO A 85 9.34 -0.74 -11.04
C PRO A 85 8.56 -1.88 -11.72
N GLY A 86 7.39 -1.55 -12.22
CA GLY A 86 6.49 -2.52 -12.83
C GLY A 86 5.54 -1.88 -13.83
N TYR A 87 4.71 -2.73 -14.40
CA TYR A 87 3.76 -2.36 -15.43
C TYR A 87 2.40 -2.98 -15.12
N VAL A 88 1.38 -2.14 -15.02
CA VAL A 88 0.00 -2.55 -14.75
C VAL A 88 -0.77 -2.56 -16.07
N LEU A 89 -1.37 -3.69 -16.40
CA LEU A 89 -2.36 -3.84 -17.46
C LEU A 89 -3.73 -4.05 -16.80
N PRO A 90 -4.54 -3.00 -16.62
CA PRO A 90 -5.83 -3.10 -15.94
C PRO A 90 -6.82 -3.91 -16.77
N ALA A 91 -7.61 -4.76 -16.11
CA ALA A 91 -8.68 -5.55 -16.73
C ALA A 91 -9.62 -4.69 -17.59
N THR A 92 -9.95 -3.49 -17.09
CA THR A 92 -10.84 -2.50 -17.75
C THR A 92 -10.32 -1.95 -19.07
N THR A 93 -9.04 -2.16 -19.39
CA THR A 93 -8.42 -1.69 -20.63
C THR A 93 -8.20 -2.80 -21.65
N ILE A 94 -8.23 -4.07 -21.24
CA ILE A 94 -7.94 -5.22 -22.10
C ILE A 94 -8.93 -5.30 -23.26
N GLN A 95 -10.19 -4.93 -23.03
CA GLN A 95 -11.25 -4.95 -24.05
C GLN A 95 -11.27 -3.72 -24.97
N ARG A 96 -10.39 -2.74 -24.76
CA ARG A 96 -10.34 -1.53 -25.59
C ARG A 96 -9.62 -1.83 -26.91
N ALA A 97 -9.97 -1.09 -27.97
CA ALA A 97 -9.31 -1.21 -29.27
C ALA A 97 -7.78 -1.02 -29.20
N LYS A 98 -7.29 -0.23 -28.23
CA LYS A 98 -5.86 -0.08 -27.91
C LYS A 98 -5.66 -0.17 -26.40
N PRO A 99 -5.48 -1.38 -25.84
CA PRO A 99 -5.24 -1.55 -24.42
C PRO A 99 -3.99 -0.79 -23.98
N THR A 100 -3.99 -0.30 -22.74
CA THR A 100 -2.92 0.54 -22.22
C THR A 100 -2.26 -0.13 -21.03
N ILE A 101 -0.93 -0.19 -21.08
CA ILE A 101 -0.07 -0.67 -20.01
C ILE A 101 0.56 0.55 -19.34
N TYR A 102 0.50 0.62 -18.02
CA TYR A 102 0.96 1.76 -17.24
C TYR A 102 2.21 1.41 -16.46
N ALA A 103 3.32 2.09 -16.71
CA ALA A 103 4.53 2.00 -15.89
C ALA A 103 4.24 2.61 -14.51
N ARG A 104 4.61 1.90 -13.45
CA ARG A 104 4.40 2.26 -12.05
C ARG A 104 5.65 1.95 -11.24
N VAL A 105 5.77 2.61 -10.10
CA VAL A 105 6.76 2.29 -9.08
C VAL A 105 5.99 1.79 -7.87
N PHE A 106 6.24 0.53 -7.51
CA PHE A 106 5.78 0.00 -6.24
C PHE A 106 6.86 0.19 -5.19
N TYR A 107 6.51 0.49 -3.96
CA TYR A 107 7.48 0.70 -2.89
C TYR A 107 6.99 0.06 -1.60
N LYS A 108 7.90 -0.13 -0.65
CA LYS A 108 7.63 -0.68 0.67
C LYS A 108 8.30 0.19 1.72
N ASP A 109 7.53 0.63 2.71
CA ASP A 109 7.97 1.44 3.85
C ASP A 109 7.98 0.61 5.15
N SER A 110 8.02 1.30 6.30
CA SER A 110 8.00 0.72 7.64
C SER A 110 6.77 -0.15 7.90
N SER A 111 5.62 0.12 7.28
CA SER A 111 4.41 -0.70 7.44
C SER A 111 4.54 -2.12 6.92
N LEU A 112 5.56 -2.36 6.07
CA LEU A 112 5.76 -3.60 5.32
C LEU A 112 4.63 -3.93 4.33
N ALA A 113 3.75 -2.98 4.03
CA ALA A 113 2.82 -3.05 2.92
C ALA A 113 3.52 -2.58 1.64
N TRP A 114 3.31 -3.32 0.55
CA TRP A 114 3.63 -2.82 -0.79
C TRP A 114 2.57 -1.83 -1.24
N ARG A 115 3.03 -0.70 -1.73
CA ARG A 115 2.23 0.45 -2.15
C ARG A 115 2.56 0.85 -3.57
N SER A 116 1.69 1.63 -4.22
CA SER A 116 1.97 2.25 -5.51
C SER A 116 2.20 3.75 -5.35
N ALA A 117 3.37 4.22 -5.74
CA ALA A 117 3.69 5.65 -5.75
C ALA A 117 2.82 6.39 -6.77
N THR A 118 2.34 7.58 -6.38
CA THR A 118 1.50 8.43 -7.23
C THR A 118 2.33 9.47 -7.99
N HIS A 119 3.32 10.04 -7.30
CA HIS A 119 4.26 11.02 -7.77
C HIS A 119 5.46 11.06 -6.81
N TYR A 120 6.47 11.86 -7.13
CA TYR A 120 7.55 12.15 -6.20
C TYR A 120 7.87 13.65 -6.24
N ILE A 121 8.41 14.17 -5.13
CA ILE A 121 8.98 15.50 -5.01
C ILE A 121 10.46 15.29 -4.73
N ASN A 122 11.31 15.90 -5.56
CA ASN A 122 12.75 15.94 -5.33
C ASN A 122 13.21 17.35 -5.63
N THR A 123 13.22 18.17 -4.58
CA THR A 123 13.80 19.51 -4.56
C THR A 123 14.84 19.60 -3.44
N PRO A 124 15.76 20.59 -3.46
CA PRO A 124 16.76 20.74 -2.40
C PRO A 124 16.16 20.82 -0.99
N GLU A 125 14.91 21.27 -0.88
CA GLU A 125 14.19 21.49 0.38
C GLU A 125 13.28 20.31 0.76
N MET A 126 12.95 19.40 -0.17
CA MET A 126 11.97 18.34 0.08
C MET A 126 12.22 17.11 -0.81
N GLY A 127 12.43 15.96 -0.16
CA GLY A 127 12.48 14.64 -0.78
C GLY A 127 11.32 13.78 -0.29
N TRP A 128 10.34 13.49 -1.15
CA TRP A 128 9.13 12.76 -0.74
C TRP A 128 8.51 11.95 -1.88
N ILE A 129 7.88 10.82 -1.56
CA ILE A 129 7.02 10.06 -2.47
C ILE A 129 5.56 10.30 -2.08
N GLY A 130 4.73 10.69 -3.06
CA GLY A 130 3.34 11.03 -2.84
C GLY A 130 2.53 9.88 -2.23
N LYS A 131 2.01 10.12 -1.02
CA LYS A 131 1.43 9.12 -0.10
C LYS A 131 -0.04 8.77 -0.33
N GLY A 132 -0.78 9.48 -1.19
CA GLY A 132 -2.15 9.09 -1.55
C GLY A 132 -3.12 10.24 -1.70
N ALA A 133 -4.41 9.95 -1.58
CA ALA A 133 -5.49 10.93 -1.51
C ALA A 133 -5.28 11.89 -0.35
N VAL A 134 -5.84 13.10 -0.44
CA VAL A 134 -5.77 14.07 0.66
C VAL A 134 -7.12 14.15 1.32
N ARG A 135 -7.14 13.98 2.64
CA ARG A 135 -8.36 13.99 3.45
C ARG A 135 -8.21 14.99 4.59
N LEU A 136 -9.34 15.55 5.00
CA LEU A 136 -9.40 16.43 6.15
C LEU A 136 -9.66 15.58 7.40
N GLN A 137 -8.82 15.71 8.41
CA GLN A 137 -9.02 15.14 9.73
C GLN A 137 -9.26 16.25 10.75
N VAL A 138 -9.99 15.92 11.81
CA VAL A 138 -10.01 16.72 13.03
C VAL A 138 -9.28 15.90 14.09
N LYS A 139 -8.12 16.38 14.55
CA LYS A 139 -7.32 15.74 15.60
C LYS A 139 -7.00 16.80 16.66
N ARG A 140 -7.30 16.51 17.92
CA ARG A 140 -7.14 17.40 19.09
C ARG A 140 -7.77 18.78 18.89
N GLY A 141 -8.95 18.79 18.27
CA GLY A 141 -9.68 20.03 17.94
C GLY A 141 -9.08 20.86 16.81
N ALA A 142 -7.91 20.48 16.26
CA ALA A 142 -7.32 21.09 15.08
C ALA A 142 -7.81 20.39 13.81
N ARG A 143 -8.05 21.17 12.75
CA ARG A 143 -8.35 20.66 11.41
C ARG A 143 -7.07 20.64 10.60
N ASP A 144 -6.70 19.47 10.11
CA ASP A 144 -5.53 19.32 9.27
C ASP A 144 -5.79 18.43 8.05
N TRP A 145 -5.01 18.69 7.00
CA TRP A 145 -5.00 17.87 5.80
C TRP A 145 -3.92 16.81 5.93
N TYR A 146 -4.30 15.55 5.82
CA TYR A 146 -3.35 14.45 5.78
C TYR A 146 -3.39 13.74 4.42
N SER A 147 -2.28 13.08 4.08
CA SER A 147 -2.21 12.21 2.92
C SER A 147 -2.57 10.79 3.34
N ALA A 148 -3.76 10.35 2.92
CA ALA A 148 -4.36 9.06 3.22
C ALA A 148 -3.58 7.90 2.59
N GLU A 149 -2.63 7.37 3.36
CA GLU A 149 -1.68 6.33 2.95
C GLU A 149 -2.38 5.06 2.46
N GLU A 150 -3.53 4.74 3.04
CA GLU A 150 -4.34 3.57 2.69
C GLU A 150 -4.76 3.55 1.22
N THR A 151 -4.84 4.74 0.61
CA THR A 151 -5.22 4.85 -0.79
C THR A 151 -4.08 4.47 -1.73
N THR A 152 -2.87 4.21 -1.22
CA THR A 152 -1.74 3.71 -2.01
C THR A 152 -1.40 2.24 -1.76
N ASP A 153 -2.06 1.58 -0.81
CA ASP A 153 -1.85 0.16 -0.52
C ASP A 153 -2.28 -0.71 -1.69
N LEU A 154 -1.37 -1.56 -2.18
CA LEU A 154 -1.72 -2.59 -3.13
C LEU A 154 -2.64 -3.62 -2.46
N PRO A 155 -3.54 -4.27 -3.24
CA PRO A 155 -4.42 -5.31 -2.73
C PRO A 155 -3.69 -6.33 -1.87
N PHE A 156 -4.24 -6.65 -0.71
CA PHE A 156 -3.62 -7.58 0.22
C PHE A 156 -3.37 -8.98 -0.36
N GLU A 157 -4.14 -9.37 -1.38
CA GLU A 157 -3.95 -10.59 -2.17
C GLU A 157 -2.58 -10.65 -2.88
N LEU A 158 -1.99 -9.49 -3.20
CA LEU A 158 -0.69 -9.37 -3.91
C LEU A 158 0.52 -9.38 -2.97
N GLN A 159 0.33 -9.09 -1.69
CA GLN A 159 1.42 -8.72 -0.78
C GLN A 159 2.48 -9.82 -0.67
N ALA A 160 2.04 -11.08 -0.53
CA ALA A 160 2.93 -12.23 -0.45
C ALA A 160 3.70 -12.48 -1.76
N ALA A 161 3.04 -12.35 -2.92
CA ALA A 161 3.69 -12.51 -4.22
C ALA A 161 4.69 -11.39 -4.52
N LEU A 162 4.43 -10.17 -4.06
CA LEU A 162 5.37 -9.05 -4.16
C LEU A 162 6.59 -9.28 -3.25
N ASP A 163 6.38 -9.77 -2.03
CA ASP A 163 7.48 -10.18 -1.14
C ASP A 163 8.34 -11.28 -1.80
N ASP A 164 7.73 -12.31 -2.39
CA ASP A 164 8.43 -13.36 -3.14
C ASP A 164 9.20 -12.80 -4.35
N ALA A 165 8.57 -12.01 -5.20
CA ALA A 165 9.23 -11.36 -6.35
C ALA A 165 10.44 -10.51 -5.91
N SER A 166 10.33 -9.83 -4.78
CA SER A 166 11.38 -9.00 -4.21
C SER A 166 12.61 -9.81 -3.77
N HIS A 167 12.40 -11.04 -3.28
CA HIS A 167 13.45 -11.95 -2.84
C HIS A 167 14.11 -12.73 -4.00
N ARG A 168 13.38 -12.98 -5.09
CA ARG A 168 13.91 -13.68 -6.27
C ARG A 168 14.94 -12.86 -7.06
N GLY A 169 14.97 -11.54 -6.88
CA GLY A 169 15.91 -10.66 -7.57
C GLY A 169 17.36 -10.85 -7.11
N ARG A 170 18.30 -11.00 -8.04
CA ARG A 170 19.74 -10.95 -7.71
C ARG A 170 20.14 -9.53 -7.35
N LEU A 171 21.04 -9.39 -6.37
CA LEU A 171 21.74 -8.18 -5.87
C LEU A 171 20.97 -6.87 -6.09
N ARG A 172 20.49 -6.28 -4.98
CA ARG A 172 19.83 -4.97 -5.01
C ARG A 172 20.79 -3.93 -5.61
N GLN A 173 20.31 -3.24 -6.63
CA GLN A 173 21.03 -2.17 -7.29
C GLN A 173 20.45 -0.85 -6.84
N ASN A 174 21.30 0.08 -6.43
CA ASN A 174 20.93 1.47 -6.25
C ASN A 174 20.64 2.09 -7.63
N ASP A 175 19.48 2.72 -7.78
CA ASP A 175 19.04 3.34 -9.03
C ASP A 175 18.10 4.52 -8.76
N ASN A 176 18.63 5.61 -8.19
CA ASN A 176 17.86 6.82 -7.88
C ASN A 176 17.10 7.44 -9.07
N ARG A 177 17.49 7.11 -10.31
CA ARG A 177 16.83 7.63 -11.52
C ARG A 177 15.44 7.04 -11.74
N ILE A 178 15.13 5.85 -11.19
CA ILE A 178 13.88 5.15 -11.51
C ILE A 178 12.64 5.96 -11.18
N LEU A 179 12.69 6.73 -10.09
CA LEU A 179 11.59 7.60 -9.67
C LEU A 179 11.30 8.63 -10.76
N SER A 180 12.32 9.36 -11.23
CA SER A 180 12.14 10.40 -12.24
C SER A 180 11.76 9.87 -13.62
N LEU A 181 12.22 8.67 -13.99
CA LEU A 181 11.90 8.06 -15.28
C LEU A 181 10.42 7.67 -15.37
N VAL A 182 9.84 7.16 -14.28
CA VAL A 182 8.49 6.59 -14.28
C VAL A 182 7.43 7.52 -13.67
N LEU A 183 7.76 8.22 -12.58
CA LEU A 183 6.83 9.05 -11.81
C LEU A 183 6.91 10.52 -12.22
N ARG A 184 5.82 11.25 -12.02
CA ARG A 184 5.79 12.72 -12.18
C ARG A 184 6.62 13.36 -11.06
N ASN A 185 7.55 14.23 -11.43
CA ASN A 185 8.17 15.14 -10.48
C ASN A 185 7.18 16.28 -10.20
N ALA A 186 6.63 16.29 -9.00
CA ALA A 186 5.70 17.33 -8.57
C ALA A 186 6.45 18.56 -8.06
N PRO A 187 5.87 19.77 -8.18
CA PRO A 187 6.44 20.96 -7.55
C PRO A 187 6.42 20.82 -6.02
N SER A 188 7.33 21.51 -5.34
CA SER A 188 7.36 21.61 -3.88
C SER A 188 6.00 22.03 -3.33
N GLY A 189 5.59 21.43 -2.20
CA GLY A 189 4.33 21.74 -1.53
C GLY A 189 3.07 21.12 -2.17
N ARG A 190 3.19 20.35 -3.26
CA ARG A 190 2.04 19.59 -3.77
C ARG A 190 1.71 18.45 -2.81
N ILE A 191 0.56 18.52 -2.16
CA ILE A 191 0.06 17.40 -1.33
C ILE A 191 -0.97 16.53 -2.06
N TRP A 192 -1.73 17.09 -3.01
CA TRP A 192 -2.77 16.34 -3.72
C TRP A 192 -2.21 15.41 -4.81
N PRO A 193 -2.71 14.17 -4.92
CA PRO A 193 -2.37 13.31 -6.04
C PRO A 193 -2.95 13.87 -7.35
N TYR A 194 -2.59 13.25 -8.47
CA TYR A 194 -3.10 13.66 -9.77
C TYR A 194 -4.45 13.03 -10.09
N LYS A 195 -5.20 13.65 -11.00
CA LYS A 195 -6.58 13.25 -11.33
C LYS A 195 -6.72 11.80 -11.81
N ASP A 196 -5.72 11.24 -12.47
CA ASP A 196 -5.74 9.84 -12.92
C ASP A 196 -5.60 8.82 -11.79
N PHE A 197 -5.10 9.24 -10.62
CA PHE A 197 -5.13 8.45 -9.38
C PHE A 197 -6.49 8.52 -8.68
N GLU A 198 -7.08 9.72 -8.55
CA GLU A 198 -8.35 9.93 -7.84
C GLU A 198 -9.59 9.54 -8.64
N ALA A 199 -9.63 9.87 -9.93
CA ALA A 199 -10.85 9.75 -10.73
C ALA A 199 -11.48 8.34 -10.72
N PRO A 200 -10.73 7.22 -10.69
CA PRO A 200 -11.31 5.89 -10.48
C PRO A 200 -12.09 5.77 -9.16
N ARG A 201 -11.53 6.27 -8.05
CA ARG A 201 -12.19 6.27 -6.74
C ARG A 201 -13.42 7.15 -6.71
N GLU A 202 -13.30 8.38 -7.19
CA GLU A 202 -14.43 9.30 -7.30
C GLU A 202 -15.60 8.69 -8.09
N ARG A 203 -15.31 7.95 -9.17
CA ARG A 203 -16.34 7.25 -9.94
C ARG A 203 -16.97 6.11 -9.15
N ALA A 204 -16.18 5.26 -8.52
CA ALA A 204 -16.69 4.16 -7.71
C ALA A 204 -17.58 4.67 -6.57
N MET A 205 -17.12 5.70 -5.85
CA MET A 205 -17.76 6.28 -4.68
C MET A 205 -18.97 7.16 -4.99
N LYS A 206 -19.22 7.54 -6.25
CA LYS A 206 -20.50 8.15 -6.66
C LYS A 206 -21.69 7.22 -6.45
N SER A 207 -21.48 5.90 -6.50
CA SER A 207 -22.55 4.93 -6.27
C SER A 207 -22.64 4.56 -4.79
N ARG A 208 -23.80 4.77 -4.17
CA ARG A 208 -24.00 4.44 -2.75
C ARG A 208 -23.77 2.95 -2.45
N VAL A 209 -24.12 2.08 -3.40
CA VAL A 209 -23.96 0.61 -3.24
C VAL A 209 -22.50 0.18 -3.11
N ASN A 210 -21.55 0.97 -3.62
CA ASN A 210 -20.12 0.66 -3.54
C ASN A 210 -19.49 1.16 -2.24
N ARG A 211 -20.16 2.05 -1.49
CA ARG A 211 -19.57 2.69 -0.31
C ARG A 211 -19.52 1.69 0.87
N ILE A 212 -18.34 1.52 1.44
CA ILE A 212 -18.18 0.85 2.74
C ILE A 212 -18.65 1.81 3.83
N ASN A 213 -19.52 1.33 4.72
CA ASN A 213 -20.17 2.14 5.77
C ASN A 213 -20.72 3.51 5.30
N ASN A 214 -21.26 3.58 4.07
CA ASN A 214 -21.69 4.84 3.43
C ASN A 214 -20.58 5.92 3.38
N ASN A 215 -19.31 5.53 3.35
CA ASN A 215 -18.11 6.38 3.42
C ASN A 215 -17.90 7.08 4.77
N ARG A 216 -18.52 6.56 5.84
CA ARG A 216 -18.18 6.94 7.22
C ARG A 216 -17.03 6.08 7.71
N SER A 217 -16.30 6.56 8.72
CA SER A 217 -15.28 5.75 9.37
C SER A 217 -15.87 4.45 9.92
N ILE A 218 -15.13 3.36 9.80
CA ILE A 218 -15.45 2.07 10.43
C ILE A 218 -14.74 1.88 11.76
N ALA A 219 -13.73 2.71 12.07
CA ALA A 219 -12.99 2.67 13.31
C ALA A 219 -12.52 4.07 13.70
N TRP A 220 -12.67 4.45 14.96
CA TRP A 220 -12.32 5.77 15.48
C TRP A 220 -11.92 5.68 16.95
N PHE A 221 -11.16 6.65 17.43
CA PHE A 221 -10.86 6.81 18.84
C PHE A 221 -11.90 7.74 19.46
N ALA A 222 -12.43 7.39 20.64
CA ALA A 222 -13.28 8.31 21.39
C ALA A 222 -12.44 9.42 22.05
N ASP A 223 -11.18 9.14 22.34
CA ASP A 223 -10.19 10.04 22.92
C ASP A 223 -8.85 9.93 22.15
N ASP A 224 -8.37 11.04 21.59
CA ASP A 224 -7.24 11.10 20.63
C ASP A 224 -5.90 10.57 21.18
N ASP A 225 -5.74 10.48 22.50
CA ASP A 225 -4.52 10.06 23.18
C ASP A 225 -4.72 8.80 24.04
N ASP A 226 -5.85 8.11 23.88
CA ASP A 226 -6.11 6.83 24.55
C ASP A 226 -6.34 5.71 23.52
N PRO A 227 -5.35 4.80 23.32
CA PRO A 227 -5.52 3.67 22.41
C PRO A 227 -6.61 2.70 22.89
N GLY A 228 -6.94 2.70 24.19
CA GLY A 228 -8.03 1.92 24.76
C GLY A 228 -9.43 2.41 24.36
N SER A 229 -9.53 3.65 23.88
CA SER A 229 -10.78 4.29 23.45
C SER A 229 -11.23 3.89 22.04
N LEU A 230 -10.45 3.05 21.34
CA LEU A 230 -10.77 2.58 19.99
C LEU A 230 -12.16 1.91 19.95
N GLN A 231 -13.00 2.43 19.07
CA GLN A 231 -14.29 1.87 18.71
C GLN A 231 -14.28 1.40 17.26
N ILE A 232 -14.94 0.28 16.99
CA ILE A 232 -15.14 -0.24 15.65
C ILE A 232 -16.65 -0.35 15.42
N GLU A 233 -17.12 0.10 14.26
CA GLU A 233 -18.52 0.03 13.86
C GLU A 233 -18.99 -1.45 13.87
N PRO A 234 -20.14 -1.76 14.49
CA PRO A 234 -20.65 -3.12 14.55
C PRO A 234 -20.69 -3.86 13.21
N GLY A 235 -20.15 -5.06 13.21
CA GLY A 235 -19.98 -5.93 12.05
C GLY A 235 -18.70 -5.68 11.26
N PHE A 236 -17.97 -4.58 11.49
CA PHE A 236 -16.68 -4.36 10.85
C PHE A 236 -15.51 -4.92 11.64
N GLU A 237 -15.69 -5.37 12.89
CA GLU A 237 -14.63 -5.96 13.71
C GLU A 237 -13.98 -7.16 13.01
N PRO A 238 -12.66 -7.36 13.17
CA PRO A 238 -11.99 -8.53 12.62
C PRO A 238 -12.54 -9.81 13.25
N ASP A 239 -12.90 -10.77 12.40
CA ASP A 239 -13.29 -12.11 12.81
C ASP A 239 -12.04 -13.00 12.79
N PHE A 240 -11.38 -13.12 13.94
CA PHE A 240 -10.13 -13.90 14.07
C PHE A 240 -10.31 -15.40 13.76
N GLY A 241 -11.54 -15.93 13.83
CA GLY A 241 -11.85 -17.28 13.37
C GLY A 241 -11.85 -17.42 11.84
N ALA A 242 -11.72 -16.31 11.11
CA ALA A 242 -11.89 -16.28 9.68
C ALA A 242 -10.70 -15.66 8.95
N VAL A 243 -9.57 -16.29 9.21
CA VAL A 243 -8.32 -16.10 8.51
C VAL A 243 -8.47 -16.52 7.05
N ILE A 244 -8.12 -15.62 6.14
CA ILE A 244 -8.16 -15.81 4.68
C ILE A 244 -6.81 -16.34 4.20
N ASP A 245 -5.73 -15.82 4.75
CA ASP A 245 -4.35 -16.15 4.37
C ASP A 245 -3.38 -15.84 5.50
N VAL A 246 -2.29 -16.60 5.57
CA VAL A 246 -1.14 -16.32 6.43
C VAL A 246 0.10 -16.45 5.57
N SER A 247 0.88 -15.37 5.48
CA SER A 247 2.13 -15.34 4.73
C SER A 247 3.30 -14.95 5.62
N THR A 248 4.50 -15.36 5.20
CA THR A 248 5.74 -15.03 5.91
C THR A 248 6.64 -14.16 5.03
N SER A 249 7.35 -13.24 5.67
CA SER A 249 8.42 -12.45 5.06
C SER A 249 9.54 -12.25 6.10
N ARG A 250 10.60 -11.55 5.72
CA ARG A 250 11.71 -11.24 6.63
C ARG A 250 12.05 -9.76 6.57
N SER A 251 12.25 -9.14 7.73
CA SER A 251 12.73 -7.76 7.83
C SER A 251 13.84 -7.65 8.87
N SER A 252 14.96 -7.07 8.47
CA SER A 252 16.06 -6.74 9.38
C SER A 252 15.66 -5.66 10.39
N MET A 253 14.84 -4.68 9.97
CA MET A 253 14.32 -3.62 10.83
C MET A 253 13.50 -4.18 12.00
N TYR A 254 12.72 -5.22 11.73
CA TYR A 254 11.88 -5.88 12.72
C TYR A 254 12.53 -7.12 13.33
N GLY A 255 13.85 -7.29 13.19
CA GLY A 255 14.59 -8.34 13.89
C GLY A 255 14.37 -9.78 13.40
N GLY A 256 13.77 -10.01 12.23
CA GLY A 256 13.68 -11.35 11.66
C GLY A 256 12.41 -11.67 10.88
N GLU A 257 11.83 -12.84 11.19
CA GLU A 257 10.60 -13.34 10.57
C GLU A 257 9.43 -12.41 10.88
N ILE A 258 8.64 -12.14 9.85
CA ILE A 258 7.40 -11.39 9.93
C ILE A 258 6.29 -12.30 9.43
N ARG A 259 5.18 -12.39 10.19
CA ARG A 259 3.96 -13.06 9.77
C ARG A 259 2.90 -12.02 9.44
N LYS A 260 2.20 -12.23 8.33
CA LYS A 260 1.13 -11.36 7.86
C LYS A 260 -0.16 -12.17 7.84
N TYR A 261 -1.14 -11.77 8.64
CA TYR A 261 -2.43 -12.43 8.77
C TYR A 261 -3.48 -11.60 8.07
N ARG A 262 -4.13 -12.18 7.06
CA ARG A 262 -5.25 -11.56 6.39
C ARG A 262 -6.55 -12.11 6.95
N ILE A 263 -7.36 -11.24 7.53
CA ILE A 263 -8.52 -11.61 8.33
C ILE A 263 -9.73 -10.85 7.81
N ALA A 264 -10.86 -11.53 7.60
CA ALA A 264 -12.09 -10.86 7.20
C ALA A 264 -12.72 -10.10 8.38
N SER A 265 -13.47 -9.03 8.10
CA SER A 265 -14.42 -8.49 9.07
C SER A 265 -15.58 -9.46 9.31
N SER A 266 -16.25 -9.31 10.45
CA SER A 266 -17.42 -10.12 10.84
C SER A 266 -18.53 -10.11 9.79
N ASN A 267 -18.79 -8.96 9.15
CA ASN A 267 -19.77 -8.80 8.07
C ASN A 267 -19.25 -9.18 6.67
N ARG A 268 -17.98 -9.62 6.55
CA ARG A 268 -17.35 -10.07 5.30
C ARG A 268 -17.28 -9.02 4.20
N ARG A 269 -17.32 -7.72 4.55
CA ARG A 269 -17.25 -6.63 3.57
C ARG A 269 -15.83 -6.08 3.38
N ILE A 270 -14.99 -6.22 4.39
CA ILE A 270 -13.61 -5.75 4.38
C ILE A 270 -12.66 -6.82 4.91
N GLN A 271 -11.37 -6.56 4.75
CA GLN A 271 -10.29 -7.37 5.26
C GLN A 271 -9.27 -6.50 5.99
N TYR A 272 -8.69 -7.07 7.02
CA TYR A 272 -7.59 -6.56 7.81
C TYR A 272 -6.31 -7.29 7.43
N LEU A 273 -5.18 -6.58 7.49
CA LEU A 273 -3.85 -7.18 7.41
C LEU A 273 -3.12 -6.88 8.71
N PHE A 274 -3.03 -7.87 9.58
CA PHE A 274 -2.19 -7.80 10.77
C PHE A 274 -0.79 -8.22 10.40
N VAL A 275 0.19 -7.46 10.88
CA VAL A 275 1.60 -7.79 10.73
C VAL A 275 2.17 -8.05 12.10
N ALA A 276 2.73 -9.23 12.29
CA ALA A 276 3.32 -9.69 13.54
C ALA A 276 4.81 -9.93 13.32
N GLY A 277 5.63 -9.12 13.97
CA GLY A 277 7.06 -9.37 14.14
C GLY A 277 7.37 -10.04 15.48
N PRO A 278 8.66 -10.28 15.77
CA PRO A 278 9.09 -10.91 17.02
C PRO A 278 8.68 -10.14 18.29
N ARG A 279 8.55 -8.81 18.20
CA ARG A 279 8.26 -7.93 19.35
C ARG A 279 7.01 -7.08 19.21
N GLN A 280 6.54 -6.85 17.98
CA GLN A 280 5.47 -5.90 17.69
C GLN A 280 4.38 -6.56 16.87
N VAL A 281 3.14 -6.13 17.10
CA VAL A 281 2.01 -6.37 16.21
C VAL A 281 1.41 -5.02 15.81
N TRP A 282 1.09 -4.84 14.54
CA TRP A 282 0.38 -3.67 14.02
C TRP A 282 -0.58 -4.06 12.90
N LEU A 283 -1.36 -3.10 12.44
CA LEU A 283 -2.32 -3.26 11.35
C LEU A 283 -1.90 -2.38 10.17
N VAL A 284 -2.14 -2.87 8.95
CA VAL A 284 -2.20 -2.04 7.75
C VAL A 284 -3.65 -1.65 7.52
N ASN A 285 -3.88 -0.47 6.92
CA ASN A 285 -5.22 0.07 6.71
C ASN A 285 -6.17 -0.93 6.02
N PRO A 286 -7.38 -1.15 6.55
CA PRO A 286 -8.29 -2.16 6.01
C PRO A 286 -8.66 -1.92 4.55
N GLN A 287 -8.98 -3.00 3.82
CA GLN A 287 -9.36 -2.92 2.41
C GLN A 287 -10.71 -3.58 2.15
N ALA A 288 -11.48 -3.05 1.20
CA ALA A 288 -12.71 -3.69 0.74
C ALA A 288 -12.40 -4.98 -0.04
N PHE A 289 -13.38 -5.87 -0.24
CA PHE A 289 -13.25 -7.05 -1.13
C PHE A 289 -13.53 -6.75 -2.61
N THR A 290 -13.70 -5.49 -3.01
CA THR A 290 -14.11 -5.10 -4.36
C THR A 290 -13.04 -5.36 -5.42
N VAL A 291 -13.41 -6.04 -6.52
CA VAL A 291 -12.44 -6.56 -7.51
C VAL A 291 -11.90 -5.52 -8.51
N GLU A 292 -12.49 -4.32 -8.58
CA GLU A 292 -12.05 -3.28 -9.52
C GLU A 292 -10.73 -2.65 -9.07
N LEU A 293 -9.70 -2.72 -9.93
CA LEU A 293 -8.40 -2.10 -9.72
C LEU A 293 -8.15 -0.96 -10.73
N SER A 294 -7.52 0.11 -10.24
CA SER A 294 -7.12 1.27 -11.05
C SER A 294 -5.89 1.02 -11.92
N SER A 295 -5.46 2.01 -12.72
CA SER A 295 -4.19 1.95 -13.45
C SER A 295 -2.94 1.95 -12.57
N TYR A 296 -3.10 2.17 -11.26
CA TYR A 296 -2.05 2.02 -10.25
C TYR A 296 -2.07 0.63 -9.61
N GLY A 297 -3.04 -0.24 -9.98
CA GLY A 297 -3.22 -1.56 -9.38
C GLY A 297 -3.92 -1.54 -8.02
N LEU A 298 -4.50 -0.39 -7.65
CA LEU A 298 -5.09 -0.14 -6.34
C LEU A 298 -6.61 -0.30 -6.38
N ARG A 299 -7.22 -0.71 -5.27
CA ARG A 299 -8.68 -0.73 -5.14
C ARG A 299 -9.26 0.66 -5.34
N THR A 300 -10.44 0.71 -5.96
CA THR A 300 -11.17 1.96 -6.21
C THR A 300 -12.21 2.29 -5.15
N VAL A 301 -12.46 1.38 -4.21
CA VAL A 301 -13.34 1.59 -3.06
C VAL A 301 -12.50 1.62 -1.80
N ASP A 302 -12.57 2.75 -1.09
CA ASP A 302 -11.83 2.96 0.14
C ASP A 302 -12.59 2.40 1.35
N VAL A 303 -11.84 2.03 2.38
CA VAL A 303 -12.34 1.81 3.74
C VAL A 303 -11.78 2.93 4.59
N VAL A 304 -12.65 3.70 5.21
CA VAL A 304 -12.24 4.82 6.07
C VAL A 304 -12.06 4.28 7.48
N ALA A 305 -10.89 4.49 8.07
CA ALA A 305 -10.57 4.20 9.46
C ALA A 305 -9.60 5.29 9.95
N ASP A 306 -9.55 5.51 11.26
CA ASP A 306 -8.57 6.41 11.86
C ASP A 306 -7.14 5.91 11.62
N GLU A 307 -6.21 6.81 11.29
CA GLU A 307 -4.84 6.43 10.94
C GLU A 307 -4.06 5.92 12.14
N ASP A 308 -4.37 6.41 13.34
CA ASP A 308 -3.71 5.98 14.58
C ASP A 308 -3.99 4.49 14.89
N LEU A 309 -4.97 3.86 14.23
CA LEU A 309 -5.19 2.40 14.28
C LEU A 309 -4.08 1.61 13.55
N CYS A 310 -3.43 2.24 12.58
CA CYS A 310 -2.58 1.58 11.57
C CYS A 310 -1.11 2.02 11.66
N ILE A 311 -0.69 2.53 12.82
CA ILE A 311 0.70 2.94 13.06
C ILE A 311 1.61 1.70 12.99
N PRO A 312 2.64 1.70 12.13
CA PRO A 312 3.51 0.55 12.01
C PRO A 312 4.37 0.35 13.26
N GLY A 313 4.97 -0.83 13.43
CA GLY A 313 5.76 -1.13 14.63
C GLY A 313 6.92 -0.15 14.88
N TYR A 314 7.45 0.48 13.83
CA TYR A 314 8.38 1.61 13.93
C TYR A 314 7.90 2.77 13.08
N GLU A 315 7.78 3.96 13.67
CA GLU A 315 7.35 5.16 12.96
C GLU A 315 8.18 6.40 13.30
N PHE A 316 8.17 7.39 12.41
CA PHE A 316 8.89 8.65 12.57
C PHE A 316 8.55 9.35 13.89
N PHE A 317 9.61 9.84 14.55
CA PHE A 317 9.54 10.55 15.81
C PHE A 317 10.66 11.61 15.85
N ASP A 318 10.32 12.83 16.26
CA ASP A 318 11.27 13.92 16.46
C ASP A 318 12.08 13.71 17.73
N ASN A 319 13.10 12.87 17.61
CA ASN A 319 14.02 12.55 18.68
C ASN A 319 14.86 13.76 19.16
N ALA A 320 14.98 14.80 18.33
CA ALA A 320 15.79 15.98 18.64
C ALA A 320 14.96 17.13 19.22
N GLY A 321 13.62 17.03 19.19
CA GLY A 321 12.71 18.11 19.59
C GLY A 321 12.90 19.37 18.74
N THR A 322 13.37 19.22 17.50
CA THR A 322 13.67 20.33 16.60
C THR A 322 12.42 20.89 15.92
N GLY A 323 11.31 20.14 15.94
CA GLY A 323 10.09 20.40 15.18
C GLY A 323 10.28 20.20 13.67
N GLU A 324 11.37 19.57 13.24
CA GLU A 324 11.67 19.34 11.82
C GLU A 324 10.97 18.08 11.27
N LEU A 325 10.55 17.17 12.16
CA LEU A 325 9.73 16.00 11.84
C LEU A 325 8.42 16.09 12.61
N ASP A 326 7.30 15.82 11.94
CA ASP A 326 6.02 15.65 12.63
C ASP A 326 5.98 14.26 13.27
N ASP A 327 5.82 14.22 14.60
CA ASP A 327 5.61 12.99 15.36
C ASP A 327 4.39 12.24 14.83
N GLN A 328 4.63 11.03 14.32
CA GLN A 328 3.57 10.15 13.81
C GLN A 328 3.14 9.10 14.85
N ILE A 329 3.80 9.07 16.01
CA ILE A 329 3.39 8.30 17.18
C ILE A 329 2.67 9.23 18.16
N PRO A 330 1.48 8.87 18.68
CA PRO A 330 0.81 9.65 19.70
C PRO A 330 1.72 9.99 20.90
N PRO A 331 1.64 11.23 21.44
CA PRO A 331 2.49 11.70 22.53
C PRO A 331 2.47 10.76 23.73
N GLY A 332 3.66 10.49 24.27
CA GLY A 332 3.84 9.60 25.42
C GLY A 332 3.86 8.10 25.08
N PHE A 333 3.73 7.73 23.80
CA PHE A 333 3.78 6.33 23.36
C PHE A 333 5.00 5.96 22.51
N ALA A 334 5.89 6.91 22.21
CA ALA A 334 7.17 6.61 21.57
C ALA A 334 8.04 5.76 22.53
N GLY A 335 8.39 4.56 22.08
CA GLY A 335 9.31 3.66 22.77
C GLY A 335 10.78 3.91 22.36
N PRO A 336 11.66 2.91 22.56
CA PRO A 336 13.06 3.02 22.17
C PRO A 336 13.23 3.30 20.68
N VAL A 337 14.28 4.08 20.34
CA VAL A 337 14.68 4.34 18.96
C VAL A 337 14.98 3.04 18.22
N CYS A 338 14.56 2.98 16.96
CA CYS A 338 14.81 1.86 16.08
C CYS A 338 16.31 1.63 15.91
N PRO A 339 16.83 0.40 16.14
CA PRO A 339 18.27 0.13 16.08
C PRO A 339 18.91 0.32 14.70
N VAL A 340 18.11 0.42 13.64
CA VAL A 340 18.59 0.53 12.26
C VAL A 340 18.25 1.86 11.58
N ASP A 341 17.40 2.68 12.21
CA ASP A 341 16.90 3.95 11.66
C ASP A 341 16.66 4.93 12.81
N PRO A 342 17.59 5.86 13.08
CA PRO A 342 17.52 6.74 14.25
C PRO A 342 16.36 7.75 14.22
N ASP A 343 15.74 7.96 13.05
CA ASP A 343 14.62 8.87 12.87
C ASP A 343 13.27 8.22 13.24
N ARG A 344 13.28 6.97 13.68
CA ARG A 344 12.10 6.18 14.02
C ARG A 344 12.15 5.65 15.45
N ALA A 345 10.99 5.58 16.10
CA ALA A 345 10.82 5.00 17.43
C ALA A 345 9.85 3.81 17.41
N ASP A 346 9.98 2.94 18.41
CA ASP A 346 9.08 1.80 18.62
C ASP A 346 7.67 2.28 18.98
N ALA A 347 6.68 1.94 18.16
CA ALA A 347 5.27 2.27 18.41
C ALA A 347 4.52 1.18 19.21
N SER A 348 5.21 0.11 19.64
CA SER A 348 4.60 -0.95 20.46
C SER A 348 3.86 -0.44 21.72
N PRO A 349 4.29 0.64 22.42
CA PRO A 349 3.55 1.13 23.59
C PRO A 349 2.13 1.61 23.24
N TRP A 350 1.91 2.12 22.03
CA TRP A 350 0.59 2.44 21.49
C TRP A 350 -0.12 1.17 21.01
N ASN A 351 0.52 0.44 20.08
CA ASN A 351 -0.09 -0.68 19.36
C ASN A 351 -0.58 -1.80 20.30
N GLU A 352 0.21 -2.19 21.30
CA GLU A 352 -0.15 -3.27 22.23
C GLU A 352 -1.26 -2.87 23.22
N ARG A 353 -1.65 -1.59 23.25
CA ARG A 353 -2.81 -1.12 24.03
C ARG A 353 -4.11 -1.10 23.23
N LEU A 354 -4.03 -1.15 21.90
CA LEU A 354 -5.22 -1.23 21.05
C LEU A 354 -6.04 -2.49 21.38
N PRO A 355 -7.36 -2.37 21.68
CA PRO A 355 -8.22 -3.51 21.97
C PRO A 355 -8.17 -4.61 20.91
N VAL A 356 -8.02 -4.22 19.65
CA VAL A 356 -7.95 -5.14 18.50
C VAL A 356 -6.63 -5.93 18.48
N VAL A 357 -5.49 -5.30 18.78
CA VAL A 357 -4.18 -5.97 18.85
C VAL A 357 -4.13 -6.93 20.04
N ARG A 358 -4.65 -6.52 21.20
CA ARG A 358 -4.78 -7.41 22.37
C ARG A 358 -5.64 -8.63 22.07
N SER A 359 -6.72 -8.45 21.32
CA SER A 359 -7.58 -9.57 20.93
C SER A 359 -6.91 -10.48 19.91
N PHE A 360 -6.15 -9.92 18.96
CA PHE A 360 -5.30 -10.69 18.05
C PHE A 360 -4.27 -11.54 18.81
N ARG A 361 -3.54 -10.94 19.77
CA ARG A 361 -2.56 -11.64 20.62
C ARG A 361 -3.21 -12.80 21.37
N ARG A 362 -4.32 -12.55 22.08
CA ARG A 362 -5.03 -13.61 22.79
C ARG A 362 -5.45 -14.79 21.91
N PHE A 363 -5.74 -14.53 20.63
CA PHE A 363 -6.20 -15.54 19.70
C PHE A 363 -5.05 -16.33 19.07
N PHE A 364 -4.01 -15.65 18.57
CA PHE A 364 -2.92 -16.27 17.80
C PHE A 364 -1.65 -16.56 18.61
N ASP A 365 -1.54 -15.97 19.79
CA ASP A 365 -0.37 -16.05 20.67
C ASP A 365 -0.80 -16.05 22.16
N PRO A 366 -1.59 -17.03 22.62
CA PRO A 366 -2.16 -17.05 23.96
C PRO A 366 -1.11 -17.18 25.08
N HIS A 367 0.16 -17.38 24.73
CA HIS A 367 1.28 -17.55 25.65
C HIS A 367 2.29 -16.40 25.61
N ALA A 368 2.12 -15.40 24.73
CA ALA A 368 2.87 -14.17 24.83
C ALA A 368 2.37 -13.34 26.01
N THR A 369 3.09 -13.46 27.13
CA THR A 369 2.95 -12.62 28.32
C THR A 369 3.79 -11.36 28.22
#